data_AF-A0A5J4S7Y0-F1
#
_entry.id   AF-A0A5J4S7Y0-F1
#
_cell.length_a   1.000
_cell.length_b   1.000
_cell.length_c   1.000
_cell.angle_alpha   90.00
_cell.angle_beta   90.00
_cell.angle_gamma   90.00
#
_symmetry.space_group_name_H-M   'P 1'
#
loop_
_entity.id
_entity.type
_entity.pdbx_description
1 polymer ?
#
loop_
_entity_poly.entity_id
_entity_poly.type
_entity_poly.pdbx_seq_one_letter_code
_entity_poly.pdbx_strand_id
1 'polypeptide(L)' 'MRHNTIERAIKVRELVKEHYEEGRQDRCKLWVFRHIIVKQYPMSVRTFYRYLSMNIKENKI' A
#
# COMPACT_ATOMS: atom_id res chain seq x y z
N MET A 1 14.26 -4.00 10.59
CA MET A 1 13.69 -3.63 9.27
C MET A 1 14.23 -2.26 8.91
N ARG A 2 14.69 -2.01 7.67
CA ARG A 2 15.28 -0.70 7.33
C ARG A 2 14.21 0.40 7.40
N HIS A 3 14.59 1.58 7.88
CA HIS A 3 13.72 2.74 8.05
C HIS A 3 12.90 3.04 6.78
N ASN A 4 13.58 3.09 5.62
CA ASN A 4 12.95 3.33 4.31
C ASN A 4 11.86 2.32 3.94
N THR A 5 11.92 1.08 4.44
CA THR A 5 10.88 0.08 4.15
C THR A 5 9.60 0.36 4.92
N ILE A 6 9.71 0.89 6.15
CA ILE A 6 8.57 1.26 6.98
C ILE A 6 7.87 2.48 6.38
N GLU A 7 8.63 3.52 6.04
CA GLU A 7 8.08 4.73 5.40
C GLU A 7 7.36 4.42 4.09
N ARG A 8 7.96 3.57 3.24
CA ARG A 8 7.32 3.12 2.00
C ARG A 8 6.02 2.37 2.27
N ALA A 9 5.99 1.52 3.29
CA ALA A 9 4.80 0.76 3.63
C ALA A 9 3.68 1.67 4.19
N ILE A 10 4.01 2.71 4.95
CA ILE A 10 3.07 3.75 5.40
C ILE A 10 2.44 4.46 4.19
N LYS A 11 3.27 5.04 3.30
CA LYS A 11 2.76 5.75 2.10
C LYS A 11 1.91 4.87 1.19
N VAL A 12 2.29 3.60 1.01
CA VAL A 12 1.49 2.66 0.23
C VAL A 12 0.14 2.38 0.89
N ARG A 13 0.09 2.24 2.22
CA ARG A 13 -1.17 2.06 2.95
C ARG A 13 -2.09 3.28 2.83
N GLU A 14 -1.53 4.48 2.90
CA GLU A 14 -2.28 5.74 2.72
C GLU A 14 -2.89 5.82 1.31
N LEU A 15 -2.09 5.60 0.27
CA LEU A 15 -2.58 5.59 -1.12
C LEU A 15 -3.63 4.51 -1.36
N VAL A 16 -3.48 3.33 -0.75
CA VAL A 16 -4.52 2.30 -0.83
C VAL A 16 -5.78 2.75 -0.14
N LYS A 17 -5.70 3.38 1.04
CA LYS A 17 -6.88 3.90 1.76
C LYS A 17 -7.60 4.99 0.98
N GLU A 18 -6.87 5.84 0.25
CA GLU A 18 -7.44 6.92 -0.55
C GLU A 18 -8.23 6.41 -1.77
N HIS A 19 -7.79 5.32 -2.40
CA HIS A 19 -8.33 4.87 -3.67
C HIS A 19 -9.12 3.55 -3.62
N TYR A 20 -8.98 2.78 -2.54
CA TYR A 20 -9.72 1.53 -2.34
C TYR A 20 -11.12 1.83 -1.80
N GLU A 21 -12.14 1.39 -2.54
CA GLU A 21 -13.54 1.45 -2.13
C GLU A 21 -14.03 0.03 -1.85
N GLU A 22 -14.40 -0.27 -0.60
CA GLU A 22 -14.92 -1.57 -0.22
C GLU A 22 -16.27 -1.85 -0.90
N GLY A 23 -16.44 -3.07 -1.43
CA GLY A 23 -17.64 -3.46 -2.18
C GLY A 23 -17.64 -3.08 -3.66
N ARG A 24 -16.68 -2.27 -4.14
CA ARG A 24 -16.54 -1.91 -5.55
C ARG A 24 -15.51 -2.81 -6.25
N GLN A 25 -15.96 -3.68 -7.15
CA GLN A 25 -15.07 -4.65 -7.80
C GLN A 25 -14.07 -4.01 -8.79
N ASP A 26 -14.45 -2.90 -9.41
CA ASP A 26 -13.62 -2.11 -10.33
C ASP A 26 -12.48 -1.35 -9.60
N ARG A 27 -12.59 -1.13 -8.28
CA ARG A 27 -11.57 -0.46 -7.44
C ARG A 27 -11.00 -1.36 -6.34
N CYS A 28 -10.77 -2.64 -6.66
CA CYS A 28 -10.11 -3.56 -5.74
C CYS A 28 -8.63 -3.18 -5.46
N LYS A 29 -8.04 -3.75 -4.40
CA LYS A 29 -6.62 -3.51 -4.03
C LYS A 29 -5.63 -3.81 -5.17
N LEU A 30 -5.92 -4.83 -5.99
CA LEU A 30 -5.09 -5.16 -7.15
C LEU A 30 -5.18 -4.09 -8.25
N TRP A 31 -6.35 -3.51 -8.46
CA TRP A 31 -6.53 -2.40 -9.39
C TRP A 31 -5.73 -1.19 -8.94
N VAL A 32 -5.84 -0.81 -7.66
CA VAL A 32 -5.06 0.29 -7.06
C VAL A 32 -3.55 0.03 -7.21
N PHE A 33 -3.09 -1.19 -6.98
CA PHE A 33 -1.69 -1.55 -7.20
C PHE A 33 -1.25 -1.29 -8.65
N ARG A 34 -1.99 -1.83 -9.62
CA ARG A 34 -1.63 -1.77 -11.06
C ARG A 34 -1.71 -0.35 -11.63
N HIS A 35 -2.67 0.45 -11.18
CA HIS A 35 -2.96 1.75 -11.79
C HIS A 35 -2.30 2.93 -11.07
N ILE A 36 -2.00 2.78 -9.77
CA ILE A 36 -1.56 3.87 -8.90
C ILE A 36 -0.22 3.55 -8.26
N ILE A 37 -0.13 2.47 -7.49
CA ILE A 37 1.06 2.20 -6.66
C ILE A 37 2.30 1.90 -7.49
N VAL A 38 2.22 1.00 -8.46
CA VAL A 38 3.42 0.54 -9.21
C VAL A 38 4.13 1.66 -9.97
N LYS A 39 3.38 2.70 -10.38
CA LYS A 39 3.91 3.87 -11.10
C LYS A 39 4.74 4.78 -10.21
N GLN A 40 4.40 4.88 -8.92
CA GLN A 40 5.07 5.74 -7.95
C GLN A 40 6.11 4.97 -7.13
N TYR A 41 5.81 3.71 -6.80
CA TYR A 41 6.60 2.83 -5.96
C TYR A 41 6.77 1.47 -6.65
N PRO A 42 7.77 1.32 -7.54
CA PRO A 42 8.04 0.05 -8.21
C PRO A 42 8.28 -1.06 -7.18
N MET A 43 7.46 -2.11 -7.24
CA MET A 43 7.57 -3.29 -6.39
C MET A 43 6.77 -4.46 -6.98
N SER A 44 7.07 -5.67 -6.51
CA SER A 44 6.25 -6.83 -6.82
C SER A 44 4.91 -6.80 -6.08
N VAL A 45 3.87 -7.42 -6.66
CA VAL A 45 2.55 -7.61 -6.03
C VAL A 45 2.70 -8.26 -4.65
N ARG A 46 3.61 -9.23 -4.50
CA ARG A 46 3.92 -9.86 -3.22
C ARG A 46 4.39 -8.84 -2.16
N THR A 47 5.27 -7.92 -2.55
CA THR A 47 5.77 -6.87 -1.65
C THR A 47 4.66 -5.89 -1.29
N PHE A 48 3.80 -5.54 -2.26
CA PHE A 48 2.63 -4.71 -2.02
C PHE A 48 1.72 -5.32 -0.94
N TYR A 49 1.31 -6.58 -1.08
CA TYR A 49 0.48 -7.23 -0.05
C TYR A 49 1.20 -7.38 1.28
N ARG A 50 2.52 -7.64 1.27
CA ARG A 50 3.33 -7.65 2.48
C ARG A 50 3.26 -6.31 3.22
N TYR A 51 3.35 -5.18 2.51
CA TYR A 51 3.22 -3.84 3.11
C TYR A 51 1.84 -3.61 3.71
N LEU A 52 0.77 -4.12 3.08
CA LEU A 52 -0.58 -4.03 3.62
C LEU A 52 -0.79 -4.90 4.87
N SER A 53 -0.12 -6.04 4.97
CA SER A 53 -0.21 -6.95 6.12
C SER A 53 0.77 -6.63 7.23
N MET A 54 1.67 -5.65 7.05
CA MET A 54 2.67 -5.31 8.04
C MET A 54 2.02 -4.63 9.25
N ASN A 55 2.34 -5.14 10.44
CA ASN A 55 2.00 -4.48 11.70
C ASN A 55 2.96 -3.31 11.93
N ILE A 56 2.62 -2.16 11.36
CA ILE A 56 3.34 -0.90 11.57
C ILE A 56 2.64 -0.22 12.74
N LYS A 57 3.32 -0.11 13.88
CA LYS A 57 2.88 0.79 14.96
C LYS A 57 3.00 2.21 14.41
N GLU A 58 1.89 2.80 14.05
CA GLU A 58 1.81 4.24 13.81
C GLU A 58 2.13 4.92 15.14
N ASN A 59 3.40 5.26 15.36
CA ASN A 59 3.75 6.20 16.41
C ASN A 59 3.12 7.53 15.99
N LYS A 60 1.89 7.77 16.48
CA LYS A 60 1.31 9.11 16.50
C LYS A 60 2.30 9.98 17.27
N ILE A 61 2.93 10.91 16.56
CA ILE A 61 3.67 12.03 17.14
C ILE A 61 2.64 12.96 17.79
#